data_AF-A0A6P7GMW8-F1
#
_entry.id   AF-A0A6P7GMW8-F1
#
_cell.length_a   1.000
_cell.length_b   1.000
_cell.length_c   1.000
_cell.angle_alpha   90.00
_cell.angle_beta   90.00
_cell.angle_gamma   90.00
#
_symmetry.space_group_name_H-M   'P 1'
#
loop_
_entity.id
_entity.type
_entity.pdbx_description
1 polymer ?
#
loop_
_entity_poly.entity_id
_entity_poly.type
_entity_poly.pdbx_seq_one_letter_code
_entity_poly.pdbx_strand_id
1 'polypeptide(L)'
;MEKHDDNVCLSLQRIDPLCKIVSCVVVNDSQYSVELKTNFSGDCESACNDWLRKYSTETKTDWIVNRTYPKLTRIAFRKDFVCHHSKRNKSIDTSRLRNRNFDCSASLVVRVRKNTVDTRKRDVLMKEVFNAIIKIEAHHNHAVHVAEAYSYLRMSEDTKADFLKYFNEGLTPAAAKIYHETCLIASSSEEEDVTKMLADGHINPLDRSIYHFYDMWR
;
A
#
# COMPACT_ATOMS: atom_id res chain seq x y z
N MET A 1 -11.63 16.32 19.95
CA MET A 1 -10.70 15.17 19.92
C MET A 1 -11.26 13.99 19.11
N GLU A 2 -12.54 13.99 18.70
CA GLU A 2 -13.20 12.84 18.05
C GLU A 2 -13.07 12.75 16.51
N LYS A 3 -12.74 13.84 15.81
CA LYS A 3 -12.81 13.87 14.33
C LYS A 3 -11.78 12.99 13.59
N HIS A 4 -10.64 12.68 14.22
CA HIS A 4 -9.58 11.89 13.57
C HIS A 4 -9.82 10.38 13.67
N ASP A 5 -10.40 9.91 14.78
CA ASP A 5 -10.78 8.51 14.98
C ASP A 5 -11.77 8.05 13.90
N ASP A 6 -12.79 8.89 13.63
CA ASP A 6 -13.82 8.59 12.63
C ASP A 6 -13.23 8.48 11.22
N ASN A 7 -12.30 9.35 10.84
CA ASN A 7 -11.77 9.35 9.47
C ASN A 7 -10.94 8.10 9.15
N VAL A 8 -10.08 7.66 10.08
CA VAL A 8 -9.29 6.43 9.92
C VAL A 8 -10.21 5.20 9.89
N CYS A 9 -11.18 5.12 10.80
CA CYS A 9 -12.14 4.02 10.84
C CYS A 9 -12.99 3.96 9.56
N LEU A 10 -13.50 5.10 9.08
CA LEU A 10 -14.28 5.20 7.85
C LEU A 10 -13.46 4.80 6.62
N SER A 11 -12.18 5.15 6.57
CA SER A 11 -11.28 4.76 5.47
C SER A 11 -11.07 3.25 5.46
N LEU A 12 -10.88 2.62 6.62
CA LEU A 12 -10.77 1.17 6.74
C LEU A 12 -12.07 0.44 6.37
N GLN A 13 -13.22 0.99 6.74
CA GLN A 13 -14.53 0.47 6.33
C GLN A 13 -14.78 0.63 4.82
N ARG A 14 -14.25 1.67 4.18
CA ARG A 14 -14.27 1.80 2.70
C ARG A 14 -13.44 0.73 2.01
N ILE A 15 -12.26 0.42 2.55
CA ILE A 15 -11.36 -0.61 2.02
C ILE A 15 -11.98 -2.01 2.15
N ASP A 16 -12.57 -2.29 3.31
CA ASP A 16 -13.20 -3.56 3.64
C ASP A 16 -14.49 -3.33 4.44
N PRO A 17 -15.65 -3.24 3.75
CA PRO A 17 -16.94 -2.99 4.40
C PRO A 17 -17.38 -4.07 5.38
N LEU A 18 -16.83 -5.28 5.25
CA LEU A 18 -17.15 -6.40 6.11
C LEU A 18 -16.21 -6.46 7.32
N CYS A 19 -15.18 -5.61 7.42
CA CYS A 19 -14.24 -5.69 8.52
C CYS A 19 -14.87 -5.26 9.86
N LYS A 20 -14.36 -5.84 10.94
CA LYS A 20 -14.71 -5.48 12.31
C LYS A 20 -13.49 -4.90 12.99
N ILE A 21 -13.56 -3.61 13.33
CA ILE A 21 -12.51 -2.93 14.10
C ILE A 21 -12.60 -3.43 15.55
N VAL A 22 -11.51 -3.99 16.06
CA VAL A 22 -11.40 -4.53 17.43
C VAL A 22 -10.88 -3.47 18.38
N SER A 23 -9.87 -2.72 17.94
CA SER A 23 -9.31 -1.60 18.68
C SER A 23 -8.81 -0.55 17.69
N CYS A 24 -9.04 0.72 18.00
CA CYS A 24 -8.55 1.86 17.25
C CYS A 24 -8.05 2.91 18.24
N VAL A 25 -6.84 3.41 18.03
CA VAL A 25 -6.25 4.52 18.77
C VAL A 25 -5.65 5.48 17.75
N VAL A 26 -6.27 6.64 17.54
CA VAL A 26 -5.75 7.66 16.62
C VAL A 26 -5.21 8.84 17.41
N VAL A 27 -3.97 9.21 17.12
CA VAL A 27 -3.38 10.49 17.56
C VAL A 27 -3.53 11.52 16.44
N ASN A 28 -3.23 11.13 15.22
CA ASN A 28 -3.47 11.89 13.99
C ASN A 28 -3.45 10.95 12.76
N ASP A 29 -3.69 11.50 11.58
CA ASP A 29 -3.81 10.75 10.33
C ASP A 29 -2.53 9.98 9.92
N SER A 30 -1.38 10.28 10.54
CA SER A 30 -0.08 9.62 10.31
C SER A 30 0.47 8.88 11.54
N GLN A 31 -0.28 8.90 12.65
CA GLN A 31 0.06 8.30 13.95
C GLN A 31 -1.18 7.63 14.54
N TYR A 32 -1.35 6.35 14.24
CA TYR A 32 -2.45 5.56 14.77
C TYR A 32 -2.11 4.08 14.88
N SER A 33 -2.84 3.40 15.76
CA SER A 33 -2.77 1.95 15.96
C SER A 33 -4.16 1.36 15.80
N VAL A 34 -4.30 0.39 14.89
CA VAL A 34 -5.58 -0.27 14.63
C VAL A 34 -5.39 -1.78 14.58
N GLU A 35 -6.28 -2.50 15.26
CA GLU A 35 -6.48 -3.92 15.06
C GLU A 35 -7.88 -4.13 14.49
N LEU A 36 -7.94 -4.77 13.31
CA LEU A 36 -9.18 -5.12 12.66
C LEU A 36 -9.19 -6.60 12.29
N LYS A 37 -10.40 -7.16 12.27
CA LYS A 37 -10.67 -8.53 11.84
C LYS A 37 -11.39 -8.50 10.51
N THR A 38 -10.97 -9.36 9.61
CA THR A 38 -11.52 -9.50 8.27
C THR A 38 -11.64 -10.98 7.89
N ASN A 39 -12.33 -11.25 6.80
CA ASN A 39 -12.43 -12.55 6.19
C ASN A 39 -11.72 -12.57 4.83
N PHE A 40 -10.65 -13.35 4.74
CA PHE A 40 -10.01 -13.65 3.47
C PHE A 40 -10.56 -14.94 2.90
N SER A 41 -11.24 -14.84 1.76
CA SER A 41 -11.65 -15.98 0.95
C SER A 41 -10.56 -16.36 -0.06
N GLY A 42 -10.49 -17.65 -0.42
CA GLY A 42 -9.56 -18.13 -1.44
C GLY A 42 -8.09 -18.15 -0.99
N ASP A 43 -7.20 -17.76 -1.89
CA ASP A 43 -5.76 -17.73 -1.64
C ASP A 43 -5.40 -16.59 -0.67
N CYS A 44 -4.78 -16.95 0.46
CA CYS A 44 -4.46 -16.01 1.53
C CYS A 44 -3.43 -14.96 1.10
N GLU A 45 -2.51 -15.31 0.20
CA GLU A 45 -1.50 -14.38 -0.27
C GLU A 45 -2.08 -13.32 -1.21
N SER A 46 -2.88 -13.74 -2.20
CA SER A 46 -3.61 -12.82 -3.08
C SER A 46 -4.50 -11.87 -2.28
N ALA A 47 -5.34 -12.41 -1.40
CA ALA A 47 -6.24 -11.59 -0.58
C ALA A 47 -5.49 -10.58 0.30
N CYS A 48 -4.35 -11.00 0.88
CA CYS A 48 -3.49 -10.10 1.66
C CYS A 48 -2.89 -8.98 0.80
N ASN A 49 -2.40 -9.31 -0.40
CA ASN A 49 -1.79 -8.33 -1.30
C ASN A 49 -2.86 -7.35 -1.84
N ASP A 50 -4.06 -7.85 -2.15
CA ASP A 50 -5.20 -7.04 -2.61
C ASP A 50 -5.67 -6.06 -1.52
N TRP A 51 -5.81 -6.55 -0.28
CA TRP A 51 -6.17 -5.68 0.85
C TRP A 51 -5.11 -4.60 1.08
N LEU A 52 -3.82 -4.98 1.07
CA LEU A 52 -2.72 -4.03 1.24
C LEU A 52 -2.70 -2.99 0.12
N ARG A 53 -2.97 -3.39 -1.14
CA ARG A 53 -3.04 -2.48 -2.28
C ARG A 53 -4.11 -1.41 -2.04
N LYS A 54 -5.33 -1.82 -1.68
CA LYS A 54 -6.43 -0.87 -1.38
C LYS A 54 -6.07 0.07 -0.23
N TYR A 55 -5.48 -0.47 0.84
CA TYR A 55 -5.02 0.34 1.97
C TYR A 55 -3.93 1.34 1.57
N SER A 56 -2.95 0.91 0.78
CA SER A 56 -1.91 1.77 0.20
C SER A 56 -2.48 2.91 -0.64
N THR A 57 -3.46 2.61 -1.50
CA THR A 57 -4.10 3.62 -2.36
C THR A 57 -4.88 4.65 -1.53
N GLU A 58 -5.70 4.19 -0.56
CA GLU A 58 -6.51 5.08 0.28
C GLU A 58 -5.64 5.98 1.17
N THR A 59 -4.58 5.42 1.76
CA THR A 59 -3.70 6.15 2.69
C THR A 59 -2.54 6.87 1.99
N LYS A 60 -2.38 6.66 0.67
CA LYS A 60 -1.21 7.12 -0.10
C LYS A 60 0.12 6.73 0.53
N THR A 61 0.20 5.49 1.02
CA THR A 61 1.40 4.92 1.64
C THR A 61 1.89 3.71 0.89
N ASP A 62 3.20 3.48 0.93
CA ASP A 62 3.82 2.30 0.35
C ASP A 62 4.49 1.40 1.39
N TRP A 63 4.29 0.09 1.22
CA TRP A 63 4.70 -0.93 2.19
C TRP A 63 5.60 -1.98 1.53
N ILE A 64 6.73 -2.28 2.19
CA ILE A 64 7.70 -3.29 1.80
C ILE A 64 7.48 -4.54 2.63
N VAL A 65 7.55 -5.71 2.00
CA VAL A 65 7.52 -6.99 2.72
C VAL A 65 8.74 -7.11 3.62
N ASN A 66 8.51 -7.22 4.93
CA ASN A 66 9.54 -7.49 5.91
C ASN A 66 9.82 -8.99 6.01
N ARG A 67 8.76 -9.77 6.28
CA ARG A 67 8.85 -11.23 6.45
C ARG A 67 7.56 -11.90 6.00
N THR A 68 7.68 -13.08 5.39
CA THR A 68 6.54 -13.92 5.00
C THR A 68 6.66 -15.26 5.71
N TYR A 69 5.55 -15.74 6.27
CA TYR A 69 5.43 -17.03 6.93
C TYR A 69 4.28 -17.80 6.29
N PRO A 70 4.57 -18.61 5.24
CA PRO A 70 3.53 -19.21 4.42
C PRO A 70 2.77 -20.34 5.12
N LYS A 71 3.40 -21.04 6.08
CA LYS A 71 2.75 -22.06 6.93
C LYS A 71 3.35 -22.02 8.33
N LEU A 72 2.48 -21.90 9.33
CA LEU A 72 2.82 -21.97 10.76
C LEU A 72 1.90 -23.01 11.43
N THR A 73 2.24 -23.45 12.65
CA THR A 73 1.48 -24.51 13.32
C THR A 73 -0.01 -24.16 13.48
N ARG A 74 -0.29 -22.98 14.05
CA ARG A 74 -1.67 -22.49 14.33
C ARG A 74 -2.15 -21.40 13.35
N ILE A 75 -1.27 -20.91 12.49
CA ILE A 75 -1.52 -19.80 11.57
C ILE A 75 -1.42 -20.35 10.15
N ALA A 76 -2.43 -20.07 9.33
CA ALA A 76 -2.46 -20.49 7.94
C ALA A 76 -1.44 -19.69 7.14
N PHE A 77 -1.41 -18.37 7.35
CA PHE A 77 -0.54 -17.44 6.65
C PHE A 77 -0.24 -16.22 7.52
N ARG A 78 0.99 -15.71 7.47
CA ARG A 78 1.34 -14.42 8.07
C ARG A 78 2.29 -13.66 7.16
N LYS A 79 2.06 -12.36 7.01
CA LYS A 79 2.96 -11.45 6.28
C LYS A 79 3.12 -10.17 7.08
N ASP A 80 4.37 -9.81 7.31
CA ASP A 80 4.76 -8.61 8.03
C ASP A 80 5.29 -7.60 7.01
N PHE A 81 4.82 -6.37 7.10
CA PHE A 81 5.17 -5.25 6.24
C PHE A 81 5.73 -4.10 7.06
N VAL A 82 6.59 -3.31 6.44
CA VAL A 82 7.18 -2.09 6.99
C VAL A 82 7.06 -0.97 5.97
N CYS A 83 7.02 0.27 6.42
CA CYS A 83 6.95 1.43 5.52
C CYS A 83 8.10 1.42 4.49
N HIS A 84 7.84 1.92 3.28
CA HIS A 84 8.85 2.14 2.26
C HIS A 84 9.94 3.14 2.69
N HIS A 85 9.73 3.95 3.74
CA HIS A 85 10.78 4.79 4.31
C HIS A 85 11.55 4.15 5.49
N SER A 86 11.29 2.87 5.80
CA SER A 86 12.08 2.12 6.78
C SER A 86 13.52 1.86 6.29
N LYS A 87 14.42 1.53 7.23
CA LYS A 87 15.81 1.14 6.93
C LYS A 87 15.96 -0.14 6.11
N ARG A 88 14.88 -0.91 5.89
CA ARG A 88 14.94 -2.18 5.19
C ARG A 88 15.42 -1.97 3.75
N ASN A 89 16.50 -2.66 3.39
CA ASN A 89 17.16 -2.62 2.08
C ASN A 89 17.64 -1.23 1.64
N LYS A 90 17.94 -0.32 2.60
CA LYS A 90 18.38 1.05 2.31
C LYS A 90 19.53 1.47 3.20
N SER A 91 20.54 2.09 2.61
CA SER A 91 21.55 2.85 3.34
C SER A 91 21.08 4.29 3.58
N ILE A 92 21.59 4.92 4.63
CA ILE A 92 21.52 6.38 4.76
C ILE A 92 22.61 6.93 3.85
N ASP A 93 22.22 7.74 2.87
CA ASP A 93 23.15 8.40 1.96
C ASP A 93 22.96 9.91 2.11
N THR A 94 23.85 10.55 2.86
CA THR A 94 23.83 11.99 3.13
C THR A 94 24.24 12.83 1.93
N SER A 95 24.81 12.22 0.89
CA SER A 95 25.21 12.92 -0.33
C SER A 95 24.05 13.14 -1.31
N ARG A 96 22.95 12.41 -1.14
CA ARG A 96 21.77 12.52 -2.00
C ARG A 96 20.82 13.58 -1.46
N LEU A 97 20.36 14.44 -2.36
CA LEU A 97 19.27 15.40 -2.13
C LEU A 97 17.99 14.70 -1.65
N ARG A 98 17.76 13.46 -2.07
CA ARG A 98 16.58 12.65 -1.73
C ARG A 98 16.97 11.41 -0.94
N ASN A 99 16.68 11.43 0.36
CA ASN A 99 16.88 10.29 1.23
C ASN A 99 15.59 9.45 1.32
N ARG A 100 15.69 8.16 1.01
CA ARG A 100 14.57 7.22 1.13
C ARG A 100 14.49 6.56 2.51
N ASN A 101 15.54 6.66 3.33
CA ASN A 101 15.63 6.02 4.64
C ASN A 101 15.42 7.04 5.75
N PHE A 102 14.24 7.01 6.37
CA PHE A 102 13.89 7.79 7.56
C PHE A 102 13.90 6.93 8.84
N ASP A 103 14.33 5.67 8.77
CA ASP A 103 14.18 4.66 9.84
C ASP A 103 12.75 4.63 10.41
N CYS A 104 11.76 4.76 9.52
CA CYS A 104 10.36 4.79 9.88
C CYS A 104 9.93 3.48 10.56
N SER A 105 9.28 3.60 11.73
CA SER A 105 8.84 2.48 12.56
C SER A 105 7.45 1.94 12.20
N ALA A 106 6.76 2.58 11.26
CA ALA A 106 5.44 2.16 10.82
C ALA A 106 5.46 0.71 10.29
N SER A 107 4.54 -0.11 10.80
CA SER A 107 4.46 -1.54 10.51
C SER A 107 3.03 -2.00 10.32
N LEU A 108 2.86 -3.03 9.50
CA LEU A 108 1.56 -3.63 9.22
C LEU A 108 1.72 -5.15 9.21
N VAL A 109 0.88 -5.85 9.96
CA VAL A 109 0.97 -7.30 10.13
C VAL A 109 -0.36 -7.93 9.80
N VAL A 110 -0.35 -8.85 8.84
CA VAL A 110 -1.52 -9.63 8.44
C VAL A 110 -1.33 -11.06 8.93
N ARG A 111 -2.33 -11.60 9.65
CA ARG A 111 -2.33 -12.96 10.19
C ARG A 111 -3.64 -13.65 9.87
N VAL A 112 -3.57 -14.70 9.04
CA VAL A 112 -4.70 -15.59 8.75
C VAL A 112 -4.58 -16.82 9.62
N ARG A 113 -5.59 -17.08 10.46
CA ARG A 113 -5.62 -18.23 11.36
C ARG A 113 -6.18 -19.45 10.63
N LYS A 114 -5.71 -20.65 11.01
CA LYS A 114 -6.30 -21.90 10.48
C LYS A 114 -7.70 -22.08 11.04
N ASN A 115 -8.62 -22.53 10.21
CA ASN A 115 -9.98 -22.82 10.61
C ASN A 115 -10.10 -24.27 11.12
N THR A 116 -9.74 -24.51 12.39
CA THR A 116 -9.89 -25.81 13.05
C THR A 116 -11.06 -25.79 14.04
N VAL A 117 -11.55 -26.98 14.42
CA VAL A 117 -12.62 -27.12 15.43
C VAL A 117 -12.24 -26.43 16.74
N ASP A 118 -10.97 -26.57 17.17
CA ASP A 118 -10.47 -25.97 18.40
C ASP A 118 -10.34 -24.44 18.34
N THR A 119 -10.05 -23.88 17.17
CA THR A 119 -10.02 -22.41 17.00
C THR A 119 -11.42 -21.84 16.98
N ARG A 120 -12.40 -22.53 16.38
CA ARG A 120 -13.82 -22.13 16.42
C ARG A 120 -14.40 -22.19 17.84
N LYS A 121 -13.98 -23.14 18.66
CA LYS A 121 -14.43 -23.25 20.06
C LYS A 121 -13.90 -22.09 20.92
N ARG A 122 -12.68 -21.63 20.68
CA ARG A 122 -11.99 -20.62 21.51
C ARG A 122 -12.21 -19.17 21.07
N ASP A 123 -12.41 -18.91 19.78
CA ASP A 123 -12.61 -17.54 19.27
C ASP A 123 -14.03 -17.40 18.72
N VAL A 124 -14.84 -16.58 19.39
CA VAL A 124 -16.24 -16.29 19.00
C VAL A 124 -16.29 -15.68 17.59
N LEU A 125 -15.30 -14.87 17.23
CA LEU A 125 -15.28 -14.15 15.96
C LEU A 125 -14.86 -15.05 14.77
N MET A 126 -14.19 -16.18 15.05
CA MET A 126 -14.01 -17.25 14.05
C MET A 126 -15.33 -17.96 13.70
N LYS A 127 -16.31 -17.96 14.61
CA LYS A 127 -17.66 -18.44 14.32
C LYS A 127 -18.43 -17.45 13.46
N GLU A 128 -18.12 -16.16 13.60
CA GLU A 128 -18.66 -15.04 12.79
C GLU A 128 -17.93 -14.84 11.44
N VAL A 129 -17.21 -15.86 10.94
CA VAL A 129 -16.56 -15.87 9.60
C VAL A 129 -15.27 -15.04 9.50
N PHE A 130 -14.78 -14.40 10.57
CA PHE A 130 -13.51 -13.65 10.55
C PHE A 130 -12.29 -14.56 10.73
N ASN A 131 -11.59 -14.88 9.64
CA ASN A 131 -10.41 -15.76 9.67
C ASN A 131 -9.07 -15.02 9.74
N ALA A 132 -9.05 -13.70 9.53
CA ALA A 132 -7.84 -12.89 9.45
C ALA A 132 -7.86 -11.72 10.44
N ILE A 133 -6.67 -11.40 10.96
CA ILE A 133 -6.41 -10.25 11.83
C ILE A 133 -5.36 -9.40 11.14
N ILE A 134 -5.68 -8.12 10.97
CA ILE A 134 -4.77 -7.11 10.45
C ILE A 134 -4.48 -6.14 11.58
N LYS A 135 -3.20 -6.00 11.89
CA LYS A 135 -2.71 -5.04 12.87
C LYS A 135 -1.87 -3.98 12.16
N ILE A 136 -2.25 -2.73 12.33
CA ILE A 136 -1.64 -1.56 11.70
C ILE A 136 -1.06 -0.71 12.83
N GLU A 137 0.22 -0.41 12.73
CA GLU A 137 0.94 0.51 13.60
C GLU A 137 1.50 1.61 12.69
N ALA A 138 0.67 2.58 12.34
CA ALA A 138 1.03 3.67 11.45
C ALA A 138 1.69 4.78 12.26
N HIS A 139 2.92 4.56 12.75
CA HIS A 139 3.72 5.57 13.45
C HIS A 139 4.77 6.14 12.49
N HIS A 140 4.35 7.04 11.60
CA HIS A 140 5.27 7.67 10.65
C HIS A 140 6.04 8.81 11.32
N ASN A 141 7.35 8.85 11.07
CA ASN A 141 8.25 9.93 11.50
C ASN A 141 8.64 10.87 10.32
N HIS A 142 7.92 10.74 9.21
CA HIS A 142 8.08 11.55 8.00
C HIS A 142 6.70 11.96 7.50
N ALA A 143 6.64 13.02 6.69
CA ALA A 143 5.40 13.43 6.06
C ALA A 143 4.95 12.37 5.03
N VAL A 144 3.66 12.01 5.09
CA VAL A 144 3.03 11.05 4.17
C VAL A 144 2.23 11.77 3.08
N HIS A 145 1.63 12.92 3.40
CA HIS A 145 0.76 13.67 2.50
C HIS A 145 1.46 14.87 1.85
N VAL A 146 2.61 14.63 1.20
CA VAL A 146 3.39 15.65 0.48
C VAL A 146 3.78 15.15 -0.90
N ALA A 147 3.97 16.05 -1.86
CA ALA A 147 4.34 15.70 -3.24
C ALA A 147 5.62 14.84 -3.31
N GLU A 148 6.57 15.09 -2.40
CA GLU A 148 7.78 14.27 -2.32
C GLU A 148 7.46 12.80 -2.00
N ALA A 149 6.58 12.55 -1.03
CA ALA A 149 6.15 11.21 -0.65
C ALA A 149 5.39 10.53 -1.80
N TYR A 150 4.50 11.26 -2.47
CA TYR A 150 3.70 10.73 -3.58
C TYR A 150 4.56 10.31 -4.77
N SER A 151 5.64 11.03 -5.06
CA SER A 151 6.56 10.66 -6.14
C SER A 151 7.30 9.32 -5.93
N TYR A 152 7.30 8.79 -4.70
CA TYR A 152 7.86 7.48 -4.39
C TYR A 152 6.84 6.34 -4.49
N LEU A 153 5.57 6.67 -4.72
CA LEU A 153 4.52 5.66 -4.84
C LEU A 153 4.77 4.75 -6.05
N ARG A 154 4.41 3.48 -5.88
CA ARG A 154 4.41 2.50 -6.97
C ARG A 154 3.33 2.83 -7.99
N MET A 155 3.64 2.52 -9.26
CA MET A 155 2.69 2.60 -10.37
C MET A 155 1.39 1.89 -10.05
N SER A 156 0.28 2.57 -10.32
CA SER A 156 -1.05 2.00 -10.28
C SER A 156 -1.22 0.91 -11.34
N GLU A 157 -2.23 0.05 -11.18
CA GLU A 157 -2.55 -0.95 -12.21
C GLU A 157 -3.09 -0.30 -13.48
N ASP A 158 -3.83 0.82 -13.37
CA ASP A 158 -4.33 1.58 -14.53
C ASP A 158 -3.16 2.17 -15.32
N THR A 159 -2.23 2.83 -14.62
CA THR A 159 -0.98 3.36 -15.19
C THR A 159 -0.15 2.26 -15.82
N LYS A 160 -0.03 1.09 -15.18
CA LYS A 160 0.67 -0.05 -15.79
C LYS A 160 -0.01 -0.53 -17.06
N ALA A 161 -1.35 -0.59 -17.08
CA ALA A 161 -2.11 -0.98 -18.26
C ALA A 161 -1.88 0.01 -19.43
N ASP A 162 -1.84 1.31 -19.13
CA ASP A 162 -1.50 2.34 -20.12
C ASP A 162 -0.09 2.14 -20.68
N PHE A 163 0.91 1.96 -19.81
CA PHE A 163 2.29 1.70 -20.26
C PHE A 163 2.43 0.40 -21.05
N LEU A 164 1.72 -0.68 -20.67
CA LEU A 164 1.68 -1.92 -21.44
C LEU A 164 1.12 -1.68 -22.84
N LYS A 165 0.07 -0.87 -22.96
CA LYS A 165 -0.48 -0.49 -24.27
C LYS A 165 0.57 0.24 -25.10
N TYR A 166 1.26 1.24 -24.53
CA TYR A 166 2.31 1.98 -25.23
C TYR A 166 3.43 1.06 -25.71
N PHE A 167 3.88 0.11 -24.89
CA PHE A 167 4.93 -0.84 -25.26
C PHE A 167 4.47 -1.78 -26.37
N ASN A 168 3.24 -2.27 -26.32
CA ASN A 168 2.65 -3.11 -27.37
C ASN A 168 2.48 -2.35 -28.70
N GLU A 169 2.32 -1.02 -28.66
CA GLU A 169 2.33 -0.14 -29.83
C GLU A 169 3.75 0.15 -30.36
N GLY A 170 4.78 -0.41 -29.73
CA GLY A 170 6.18 -0.29 -30.15
C GLY A 170 6.91 0.93 -29.59
N LEU A 171 6.32 1.64 -28.62
CA LEU A 171 6.99 2.80 -28.01
C LEU A 171 8.12 2.32 -27.08
N THR A 172 9.27 2.99 -27.19
CA THR A 172 10.38 2.82 -26.25
C THR A 172 10.01 3.42 -24.89
N PRO A 173 10.68 3.03 -23.79
CA PRO A 173 10.40 3.60 -22.46
C PRO A 173 10.39 5.13 -22.41
N ALA A 174 11.34 5.76 -23.09
CA ALA A 174 11.44 7.22 -23.17
C ALA A 174 10.27 7.84 -23.96
N ALA A 175 9.91 7.25 -25.11
CA ALA A 175 8.79 7.72 -25.91
C ALA A 175 7.44 7.52 -25.18
N ALA A 176 7.26 6.37 -24.53
CA ALA A 176 6.09 6.05 -23.74
C ALA A 176 5.89 7.03 -22.58
N LYS A 177 6.99 7.41 -21.91
CA LYS A 177 6.97 8.43 -20.84
C LYS A 177 6.49 9.78 -21.34
N ILE A 178 7.08 10.29 -22.42
CA ILE A 178 6.69 11.59 -23.02
C ILE A 178 5.23 11.56 -23.48
N TYR A 179 4.82 10.45 -24.12
CA TYR A 179 3.45 10.27 -24.56
C TYR A 179 2.47 10.29 -23.39
N HIS A 180 2.77 9.54 -22.32
CA HIS A 180 1.95 9.52 -21.10
C HIS A 180 1.78 10.90 -20.48
N GLU A 181 2.88 11.64 -20.33
CA GLU A 181 2.83 13.01 -19.78
C GLU A 181 2.01 13.96 -20.68
N THR A 182 2.11 13.80 -22.00
CA THR A 182 1.30 14.57 -22.95
C THR A 182 -0.19 14.25 -22.80
N CYS A 183 -0.55 12.98 -22.63
CA CYS A 183 -1.93 12.57 -22.36
C CYS A 183 -2.45 13.15 -21.04
N LEU A 184 -1.64 13.14 -19.98
CA LEU A 184 -2.01 13.73 -18.68
C LEU A 184 -2.28 15.23 -18.82
N ILE A 185 -1.38 15.97 -19.48
CA ILE A 185 -1.53 17.42 -19.73
C ILE A 185 -2.80 17.70 -20.55
N ALA A 186 -3.07 16.90 -21.58
CA ALA A 186 -4.25 17.09 -22.44
C ALA A 186 -5.57 16.74 -21.73
N SER A 187 -5.54 15.85 -20.74
CA SER A 187 -6.74 15.39 -20.03
C SER A 187 -7.21 16.31 -18.90
N SER A 188 -6.34 17.21 -18.42
CA SER A 188 -6.63 18.06 -17.27
C SER A 188 -6.93 19.50 -17.69
N SER A 189 -8.00 20.06 -17.12
CA SER A 189 -8.46 21.42 -17.40
C SER A 189 -7.68 22.51 -16.63
N GLU A 190 -7.03 22.14 -15.52
CA GLU A 190 -6.38 23.07 -14.59
C GLU A 190 -4.88 22.77 -14.42
N GLU A 191 -4.03 23.80 -14.48
CA GLU A 191 -2.57 23.68 -14.40
C GLU A 191 -2.07 23.13 -13.05
N GLU A 192 -2.77 23.43 -11.96
CA GLU A 192 -2.40 22.96 -10.62
C GLU A 192 -2.60 21.44 -10.49
N ASP A 193 -3.64 20.90 -11.13
CA ASP A 193 -3.92 19.47 -11.16
C ASP A 193 -2.90 18.73 -12.01
N VAL A 194 -2.50 19.28 -13.16
CA VAL A 194 -1.42 18.74 -13.99
C VAL A 194 -0.14 18.60 -13.17
N THR A 195 0.23 19.65 -12.44
CA THR A 195 1.47 19.64 -11.63
C THR A 195 1.44 18.55 -10.55
N LYS A 196 0.29 18.35 -9.89
CA LYS A 196 0.10 17.29 -8.89
C LYS A 196 0.16 15.90 -9.52
N MET A 197 -0.48 15.69 -10.66
CA MET A 197 -0.48 14.41 -11.38
C MET A 197 0.92 14.03 -11.86
N LEU A 198 1.67 14.99 -12.40
CA LEU A 198 3.04 14.77 -12.87
C LEU A 198 4.02 14.45 -11.73
N ALA A 199 3.74 14.95 -10.52
CA ALA A 199 4.56 14.69 -9.33
C ALA A 199 4.21 13.38 -8.59
N ASP A 200 3.06 12.76 -8.89
CA ASP A 200 2.59 11.55 -8.23
C ASP A 200 3.14 10.29 -8.93
N GLY A 201 3.94 9.47 -8.24
CA GLY A 201 4.55 8.26 -8.80
C GLY A 201 3.54 7.15 -9.12
N HIS A 202 2.34 7.20 -8.54
CA HIS A 202 1.24 6.29 -8.83
C HIS A 202 0.65 6.54 -10.22
N ILE A 203 0.59 7.81 -10.64
CA ILE A 203 0.04 8.28 -11.91
C ILE A 203 1.15 8.48 -12.96
N ASN A 204 2.22 9.18 -12.58
CA ASN A 204 3.36 9.52 -13.41
C ASN A 204 4.66 8.93 -12.83
N PRO A 205 5.00 7.67 -13.17
CA PRO A 205 6.13 6.98 -12.57
C PRO A 205 7.48 7.56 -12.97
N LEU A 206 8.49 7.31 -12.12
CA LEU A 206 9.89 7.63 -12.41
C LEU A 206 10.40 6.80 -13.60
N ASP A 207 11.31 7.38 -14.40
CA ASP A 207 11.92 6.72 -15.56
C ASP A 207 12.46 5.33 -15.20
N ARG A 208 13.21 5.24 -14.11
CA ARG A 208 13.76 3.95 -13.63
C ARG A 208 12.69 2.87 -13.48
N SER A 209 11.49 3.22 -13.00
CA SER A 209 10.38 2.28 -12.84
C SER A 209 9.84 1.83 -14.20
N ILE A 210 9.76 2.74 -15.17
CA ILE A 210 9.28 2.48 -16.54
C ILE A 210 10.28 1.57 -17.29
N TYR A 211 11.57 1.88 -17.22
CA TYR A 211 12.62 1.04 -17.82
C TYR A 211 12.61 -0.37 -17.23
N HIS A 212 12.55 -0.48 -15.90
CA HIS A 212 12.44 -1.78 -15.26
C HIS A 212 11.18 -2.55 -15.69
N PHE A 213 10.05 -1.86 -15.84
CA PHE A 213 8.81 -2.48 -16.28
C PHE A 213 8.86 -2.95 -17.73
N TYR A 214 9.46 -2.15 -18.62
CA TYR A 214 9.71 -2.53 -20.00
C TYR A 214 10.61 -3.77 -20.11
N ASP A 215 11.66 -3.84 -19.29
CA ASP A 215 12.56 -5.00 -19.24
C ASP A 215 11.85 -6.27 -18.75
N MET A 216 10.84 -6.15 -17.89
CA MET A 216 10.03 -7.29 -17.45
C MET A 216 8.95 -7.71 -18.46
N TRP A 217 8.49 -6.77 -19.30
CA TRP A 217 7.49 -7.04 -20.34
C TRP A 217 8.08 -7.74 -21.57
N ARG A 218 9.31 -7.36 -21.95
CA ARG A 218 10.03 -7.90 -23.10
C ARG A 218 10.38 -9.39 -22.92
#